data_AF-A0A4Z0L8J3-F1
#
_entry.id   AF-A0A4Z0L8J3-F1
#
_cell.length_a   1.000
_cell.length_b   1.000
_cell.length_c   1.000
_cell.angle_alpha   90.00
_cell.angle_beta   90.00
_cell.angle_gamma   90.00
#
_symmetry.space_group_name_H-M   'P 1'
#
loop_
_entity.id
_entity.type
_entity.pdbx_description
1 polymer ?
#
loop_
_entity_poly.entity_id
_entity_poly.type
_entity_poly.pdbx_seq_one_letter_code
_entity_poly.pdbx_strand_id
1 'polypeptide(L)'
;MKIKIPLQLFLTLILSTFICCTKDSQTTENQNQNIHTITFDELKSKIESAPKIIQKLQNAKNEIASNRIQGGFKFELDSIKEFKGEENYKSYTIKARKSNLNETEFIYKLLIENRNNVISSCLITFDYRNKLLVPINKEVFVLDNPMDRMECYAVTFIVECTCHEHSAPCTHPSSYTYHYCSGSNGGGETTNITNINGGVTTVGTSGTNSTVAILSEEEALELYAGFTNALTTEQKTWLSANPITSVELFAFFTTEGFSGSKRSFAKQAINYIMLHPTITFKQYKNWFSNTAVGSESDETRNTAYWNNPSLTFPQQTLPSFDTFYSAYPSSSTSAQQLCTQIGGQILTVYNKIAAKRLNMNTCAIRMSRALNYSGVTIPNVPGTKIGDDGKYYFTFAGDMNTWMRKTFGTNTYTGVGPTNINHHNYTQNQILNNPMILSGIKGIFSMVSSNPVWSTGHCDLLFNDVTCLNNCHFEGPILYIDVWELN
;
A
#
# COMPACT_ATOMS: atom_id res chain seq x y z
N MET A 1 6.18 -71.29 11.66
CA MET A 1 7.54 -70.74 11.44
C MET A 1 7.41 -69.23 11.38
N LYS A 2 7.71 -68.53 12.48
CA LYS A 2 7.57 -67.07 12.62
C LYS A 2 8.97 -66.48 12.74
N ILE A 3 9.38 -65.65 11.79
CA ILE A 3 10.64 -64.92 11.84
C ILE A 3 10.35 -63.52 12.38
N LYS A 4 10.92 -63.22 13.55
CA LYS A 4 10.99 -61.89 14.14
C LYS A 4 12.38 -61.32 13.83
N ILE A 5 12.45 -60.10 13.34
CA ILE A 5 13.68 -59.28 13.28
C ILE A 5 13.58 -58.24 14.40
N PRO A 6 14.58 -58.11 15.29
CA PRO A 6 14.48 -57.20 16.43
C PRO A 6 14.99 -55.80 16.09
N LEU A 7 14.28 -54.82 16.64
CA LEU A 7 14.58 -53.40 16.71
C LEU A 7 15.09 -53.11 18.13
N GLN A 8 16.39 -52.82 18.31
CA GLN A 8 16.94 -52.02 19.43
C GLN A 8 18.48 -51.98 19.45
N LEU A 9 19.07 -50.78 19.41
CA LEU A 9 20.06 -50.19 20.34
C LEU A 9 20.69 -48.93 19.67
N PHE A 10 20.47 -47.70 20.16
CA PHE A 10 21.16 -46.97 21.26
C PHE A 10 22.51 -46.29 20.89
N LEU A 11 22.44 -44.96 20.77
CA LEU A 11 23.28 -43.92 21.41
C LEU A 11 24.79 -43.70 21.05
N THR A 12 25.05 -42.48 20.60
CA THR A 12 26.20 -41.55 20.90
C THR A 12 27.65 -41.91 20.52
N LEU A 13 28.25 -41.06 19.66
CA LEU A 13 29.56 -40.43 19.94
C LEU A 13 29.75 -39.10 19.17
N ILE A 14 30.51 -38.20 19.79
CA ILE A 14 30.70 -36.77 19.55
C ILE A 14 31.93 -36.48 18.67
N LEU A 15 31.85 -35.38 17.87
CA LEU A 15 32.89 -34.53 17.22
C LEU A 15 34.19 -35.16 16.66
N SER A 16 34.44 -34.91 15.36
CA SER A 16 35.52 -34.00 14.91
C SER A 16 35.54 -33.81 13.37
N THR A 17 35.25 -32.57 12.96
CA THR A 17 35.93 -31.74 11.94
C THR A 17 36.26 -32.24 10.52
N PHE A 18 35.58 -31.56 9.57
CA PHE A 18 36.10 -30.79 8.41
C PHE A 18 36.24 -31.43 7.00
N ILE A 19 35.73 -30.63 6.04
CA ILE A 19 35.93 -30.57 4.56
C ILE A 19 35.15 -31.57 3.68
N CYS A 20 34.02 -31.14 3.10
CA CYS A 20 34.00 -30.52 1.76
C CYS A 20 32.57 -30.15 1.34
N CYS A 21 32.30 -28.86 1.22
CA CYS A 21 31.12 -28.29 0.57
C CYS A 21 31.35 -28.25 -0.93
N THR A 22 30.40 -28.72 -1.73
CA THR A 22 30.24 -28.28 -3.13
C THR A 22 28.89 -27.60 -3.31
N LYS A 23 29.00 -26.46 -4.01
CA LYS A 23 27.99 -25.45 -4.36
C LYS A 23 26.81 -26.03 -5.14
N ASP A 24 25.61 -25.52 -4.88
CA ASP A 24 24.96 -24.55 -5.79
C ASP A 24 23.59 -24.13 -5.24
N SER A 25 23.44 -22.87 -4.84
CA SER A 25 22.20 -22.11 -5.02
C SER A 25 22.43 -20.62 -4.81
N GLN A 26 22.23 -19.87 -5.89
CA GLN A 26 21.81 -18.46 -5.99
C GLN A 26 22.17 -17.53 -4.81
N THR A 27 23.16 -16.68 -5.09
CA THR A 27 23.45 -15.47 -4.33
C THR A 27 22.26 -14.52 -4.37
N THR A 28 21.51 -14.44 -3.28
CA THR A 28 20.97 -13.15 -2.82
C THR A 28 22.18 -12.30 -2.45
N GLU A 29 22.45 -11.27 -3.23
CA GLU A 29 23.47 -10.28 -2.93
C GLU A 29 23.03 -9.56 -1.65
N ASN A 30 23.51 -10.06 -0.51
CA ASN A 30 23.56 -9.31 0.75
C ASN A 30 24.34 -8.04 0.42
N GLN A 31 23.64 -6.92 0.21
CA GLN A 31 24.25 -5.61 0.31
C GLN A 31 24.70 -5.45 1.76
N ASN A 32 25.91 -5.95 2.07
CA ASN A 32 26.71 -5.49 3.19
C ASN A 32 26.93 -4.00 2.97
N GLN A 33 25.98 -3.18 3.42
CA GLN A 33 26.20 -1.75 3.50
C GLN A 33 27.43 -1.56 4.38
N ASN A 34 28.48 -0.96 3.82
CA ASN A 34 29.72 -0.67 4.51
C ASN A 34 29.44 0.35 5.62
N ILE A 35 29.08 -0.14 6.81
CA ILE A 35 28.88 0.69 8.00
C ILE A 35 30.24 1.06 8.53
N HIS A 36 30.62 2.32 8.38
CA HIS A 36 31.83 2.86 8.98
C HIS A 36 31.49 3.71 10.20
N THR A 37 32.11 3.40 11.34
CA THR A 37 32.09 4.29 12.50
C THR A 37 33.08 5.42 12.25
N ILE A 38 32.64 6.67 12.40
CA ILE A 38 33.49 7.85 12.27
C ILE A 38 33.44 8.69 13.55
N THR A 39 34.50 9.42 13.83
CA THR A 39 34.57 10.41 14.91
C THR A 39 33.83 11.69 14.52
N PHE A 40 33.53 12.53 15.51
CA PHE A 40 32.93 13.85 15.26
C PHE A 40 33.83 14.74 14.38
N ASP A 41 35.14 14.66 14.56
CA ASP A 41 36.09 15.47 13.79
C ASP A 41 36.21 14.96 12.34
N GLU A 42 36.12 13.64 12.12
CA GLU A 42 36.00 13.06 10.78
C GLU A 42 34.68 13.45 10.11
N LEU A 43 33.54 13.41 10.82
CA LEU A 43 32.27 13.92 10.28
C LEU A 43 32.40 15.39 9.89
N LYS A 44 32.97 16.21 10.79
CA LYS A 44 33.20 17.64 10.56
C LYS A 44 34.02 17.89 9.29
N SER A 45 35.13 17.16 9.11
CA SER A 45 35.98 17.26 7.90
C SER A 45 35.23 16.89 6.61
N LYS A 46 34.30 15.94 6.68
CA LYS A 46 33.51 15.47 5.53
C LYS A 46 32.38 16.41 5.11
N ILE A 47 31.97 17.34 5.98
CA ILE A 47 30.90 18.32 5.74
C ILE A 47 31.40 19.76 5.80
N GLU A 48 32.71 19.99 5.59
CA GLU A 48 33.35 21.32 5.65
C GLU A 48 32.71 22.36 4.73
N SER A 49 32.10 21.93 3.63
CA SER A 49 31.32 22.79 2.73
C SER A 49 29.99 23.29 3.33
N ALA A 50 29.59 22.83 4.51
CA ALA A 50 28.34 23.20 5.20
C ALA A 50 28.60 23.88 6.57
N PRO A 51 29.17 25.11 6.61
CA PRO A 51 29.58 25.77 7.84
C PRO A 51 28.44 25.98 8.84
N LYS A 52 27.19 26.17 8.38
CA LYS A 52 26.01 26.27 9.25
C LYS A 52 25.70 24.96 9.99
N ILE A 53 25.88 23.80 9.34
CA ILE A 53 25.69 22.48 9.97
C ILE A 53 26.80 22.22 10.97
N ILE A 54 28.04 22.56 10.63
CA ILE A 54 29.18 22.46 11.54
C ILE A 54 28.97 23.32 12.78
N GLN A 55 28.50 24.56 12.61
CA GLN A 55 28.21 25.46 13.73
C GLN A 55 27.10 24.87 14.62
N LYS A 56 26.04 24.29 14.04
CA LYS A 56 24.98 23.65 14.83
C LYS A 56 25.45 22.38 15.54
N LEU A 57 26.21 21.53 14.88
CA LEU A 57 26.81 20.35 15.51
C LEU A 57 27.78 20.74 16.62
N GLN A 58 28.53 21.82 16.45
CA GLN A 58 29.38 22.39 17.50
C GLN A 58 28.55 22.99 18.62
N ASN A 59 27.47 23.72 18.32
CA ASN A 59 26.55 24.24 19.33
C ASN A 59 25.91 23.10 20.11
N ALA A 60 25.42 22.05 19.45
CA ALA A 60 24.86 20.86 20.10
C ALA A 60 25.92 20.13 20.93
N LYS A 61 27.14 19.92 20.40
CA LYS A 61 28.26 19.35 21.14
C LYS A 61 28.63 20.21 22.36
N ASN A 62 28.61 21.54 22.21
CA ASN A 62 28.92 22.49 23.28
C ASN A 62 27.78 22.57 24.29
N GLU A 63 26.52 22.48 23.89
CA GLU A 63 25.36 22.39 24.79
C GLU A 63 25.40 21.09 25.59
N ILE A 64 25.70 19.97 24.92
CA ILE A 64 25.95 18.67 25.53
C ILE A 64 27.13 18.71 26.52
N ALA A 65 28.23 19.37 26.14
CA ALA A 65 29.44 19.44 26.96
C ALA A 65 29.37 20.49 28.08
N SER A 66 28.62 21.58 27.88
CA SER A 66 28.61 22.74 28.79
C SER A 66 27.71 22.57 29.99
N ASN A 67 26.78 21.60 29.99
CA ASN A 67 26.11 21.03 31.17
C ASN A 67 26.03 21.98 32.39
N ARG A 68 25.47 23.19 32.22
CA ARG A 68 24.87 23.89 33.35
C ARG A 68 23.67 23.05 33.72
N ILE A 69 23.80 22.38 34.86
CA ILE A 69 22.79 21.60 35.56
C ILE A 69 21.54 22.47 35.72
N GLN A 70 20.64 22.46 34.76
CA GLN A 70 19.22 22.66 34.99
C GLN A 70 18.55 21.34 34.62
N GLY A 71 18.39 20.47 35.63
CA GLY A 71 17.69 19.19 35.50
C GLY A 71 18.51 17.91 35.76
N GLY A 72 19.84 17.99 35.91
CA GLY A 72 20.66 16.84 36.35
C GLY A 72 20.92 15.75 35.29
N PHE A 73 20.91 16.10 34.00
CA PHE A 73 21.16 15.16 32.90
C PHE A 73 22.58 15.32 32.34
N LYS A 74 23.15 14.23 31.80
CA LYS A 74 24.38 14.24 30.99
C LYS A 74 24.07 13.61 29.63
N PHE A 75 24.56 14.22 28.55
CA PHE A 75 24.49 13.63 27.22
C PHE A 75 25.89 13.17 26.79
N GLU A 76 26.00 11.97 26.22
CA GLU A 76 27.26 11.42 25.72
C GLU A 76 27.06 10.97 24.27
N LEU A 77 27.95 11.37 23.37
CA LEU A 77 27.92 10.91 21.98
C LEU A 77 28.53 9.49 21.94
N ASP A 78 27.72 8.48 21.61
CA ASP A 78 28.10 7.06 21.66
C ASP A 78 28.80 6.64 20.36
N SER A 79 28.17 6.88 19.20
CA SER A 79 28.77 6.56 17.90
C SER A 79 28.15 7.35 16.75
N ILE A 80 28.93 7.57 15.69
CA ILE A 80 28.46 8.09 14.41
C ILE A 80 28.67 7.00 13.36
N LYS A 81 27.59 6.54 12.72
CA LYS A 81 27.63 5.56 11.63
C LYS A 81 27.36 6.24 10.29
N GLU A 82 28.27 6.10 9.34
CA GLU A 82 28.09 6.51 7.94
C GLU A 82 27.49 5.36 7.12
N PHE A 83 26.44 5.64 6.36
CA PHE A 83 25.83 4.72 5.41
C PHE A 83 26.00 5.29 4.01
N LYS A 84 26.60 4.49 3.11
CA LYS A 84 26.71 4.81 1.68
C LYS A 84 25.51 4.19 0.96
N GLY A 85 24.72 5.00 0.28
CA GLY A 85 23.69 4.52 -0.66
C GLY A 85 24.19 4.56 -2.11
N GLU A 86 23.27 4.40 -3.06
CA GLU A 86 23.57 4.49 -4.49
C GLU A 86 24.03 5.92 -4.88
N GLU A 87 24.79 5.99 -5.97
CA GLU A 87 25.65 7.09 -6.42
C GLU A 87 25.33 8.49 -5.85
N ASN A 88 26.20 8.94 -4.93
CA ASN A 88 26.21 10.24 -4.22
C ASN A 88 25.34 10.36 -2.96
N TYR A 89 24.64 9.30 -2.53
CA TYR A 89 23.93 9.30 -1.25
C TYR A 89 24.87 8.93 -0.08
N LYS A 90 24.96 9.80 0.91
CA LYS A 90 25.52 9.50 2.24
C LYS A 90 24.47 9.81 3.28
N SER A 91 24.37 9.01 4.33
CA SER A 91 23.61 9.38 5.52
C SER A 91 24.39 9.05 6.77
N TYR A 92 24.16 9.80 7.85
CA TYR A 92 24.84 9.61 9.12
C TYR A 92 23.81 9.28 10.20
N THR A 93 24.15 8.41 11.14
CA THR A 93 23.36 8.18 12.35
C THR A 93 24.22 8.53 13.55
N ILE A 94 23.77 9.46 14.38
CA ILE A 94 24.50 9.94 15.56
C ILE A 94 23.80 9.42 16.81
N LYS A 95 24.26 8.31 17.37
CA LYS A 95 23.72 7.82 18.63
C LYS A 95 24.27 8.71 19.75
N ALA A 96 23.39 9.42 20.44
CA ALA A 96 23.71 10.04 21.72
C ALA A 96 23.01 9.26 22.83
N ARG A 97 23.60 9.19 24.02
CA ARG A 97 23.01 8.63 25.23
C ARG A 97 22.66 9.79 26.16
N LYS A 98 21.45 9.79 26.70
CA LYS A 98 21.06 10.63 27.84
C LYS A 98 21.23 9.77 29.09
N SER A 99 22.06 10.20 30.04
CA SER A 99 22.19 9.57 31.34
C SER A 99 21.61 10.45 32.44
N ASN A 100 20.64 9.90 33.16
CA ASN A 100 20.23 10.27 34.51
C ASN A 100 20.46 9.06 35.43
N LEU A 101 20.35 9.25 36.75
CA LEU A 101 20.44 8.16 37.72
C LEU A 101 19.33 7.09 37.57
N ASN A 102 18.29 7.34 36.75
CA ASN A 102 17.15 6.44 36.51
C ASN A 102 16.67 6.51 35.04
N GLU A 103 17.37 5.75 34.19
CA GLU A 103 17.04 5.25 32.83
C GLU A 103 16.00 5.98 31.97
N THR A 104 16.47 6.76 30.97
CA THR A 104 15.76 6.98 29.68
C THR A 104 16.79 7.26 28.58
N GLU A 105 16.92 6.39 27.58
CA GLU A 105 17.79 6.62 26.42
C GLU A 105 17.03 7.40 25.32
N PHE A 106 17.68 8.36 24.67
CA PHE A 106 17.13 9.06 23.50
C PHE A 106 18.09 8.84 22.35
N ILE A 107 17.62 8.32 21.22
CA ILE A 107 18.45 8.17 20.02
C ILE A 107 18.19 9.38 19.12
N TYR A 108 19.24 10.00 18.60
CA TYR A 108 19.13 11.04 17.59
C TYR A 108 19.57 10.45 16.25
N LYS A 109 18.94 10.84 15.15
CA LYS A 109 19.39 10.49 13.79
C LYS A 109 19.46 11.76 12.97
N LEU A 110 20.67 12.12 12.55
CA LEU A 110 20.92 13.27 11.70
C LEU A 110 21.13 12.78 10.26
N LEU A 111 20.05 12.80 9.47
CA LEU A 111 20.17 12.54 8.03
C LEU A 111 20.74 13.81 7.37
N ILE A 112 21.87 13.67 6.70
CA ILE A 112 22.45 14.72 5.86
C ILE A 112 22.42 14.18 4.45
N GLU A 113 21.71 14.82 3.54
CA GLU A 113 21.66 14.44 2.13
C GLU A 113 22.42 15.50 1.32
N ASN A 114 23.28 15.07 0.41
CA ASN A 114 24.03 15.95 -0.48
C ASN A 114 23.71 15.57 -1.93
N ARG A 115 22.89 16.37 -2.61
CA ARG A 115 22.60 16.21 -4.04
C ARG A 115 23.09 17.43 -4.80
N ASN A 116 24.00 17.26 -5.76
CA ASN A 116 24.43 18.34 -6.64
C ASN A 116 24.90 19.61 -5.90
N ASN A 117 25.69 19.46 -4.82
CA ASN A 117 26.12 20.54 -3.92
C ASN A 117 25.02 21.20 -3.08
N VAL A 118 23.79 20.67 -3.11
CA VAL A 118 22.72 21.05 -2.18
C VAL A 118 22.75 20.07 -1.01
N ILE A 119 23.01 20.61 0.18
CA ILE A 119 23.04 19.83 1.42
C ILE A 119 21.74 20.07 2.17
N SER A 120 20.87 19.06 2.21
CA SER A 120 19.71 19.02 3.10
C SER A 120 20.09 18.29 4.39
N SER A 121 19.54 18.73 5.52
CA SER A 121 19.72 18.00 6.78
C SER A 121 18.42 17.92 7.56
N CYS A 122 18.20 16.77 8.19
CA CYS A 122 17.04 16.46 9.01
C CYS A 122 17.52 15.83 10.32
N LEU A 123 17.25 16.51 11.45
CA LEU A 123 17.47 15.95 12.77
C LEU A 123 16.18 15.28 13.23
N ILE A 124 16.25 13.97 13.47
CA ILE A 124 15.14 13.16 14.00
C ILE A 124 15.49 12.79 15.44
N THR A 125 14.58 13.09 16.36
CA THR A 125 14.70 12.69 17.78
C THR A 125 13.78 11.51 18.06
N PHE A 126 14.29 10.43 18.64
CA PHE A 126 13.49 9.27 19.07
C PHE A 126 13.37 9.22 20.60
N ASP A 127 12.15 9.02 21.12
CA ASP A 127 11.95 8.61 22.52
C ASP A 127 12.11 7.10 22.62
N TYR A 128 12.94 6.64 23.56
CA TYR A 128 13.01 5.22 23.91
C TYR A 128 12.25 4.97 25.21
N ARG A 129 10.92 5.08 25.16
CA ARG A 129 10.04 4.63 26.25
C ARG A 129 9.41 3.30 25.87
N ASN A 130 9.65 2.26 26.70
CA ASN A 130 9.02 0.95 26.60
C ASN A 130 9.30 0.13 25.31
N LYS A 131 10.52 0.18 24.76
CA LYS A 131 10.94 -0.56 23.54
C LYS A 131 10.19 -0.19 22.25
N LEU A 132 9.43 0.92 22.25
CA LEU A 132 8.82 1.49 21.04
C LEU A 132 9.58 2.76 20.66
N LEU A 133 10.08 2.84 19.43
CA LEU A 133 10.65 4.07 18.88
C LEU A 133 9.52 4.96 18.39
N VAL A 134 9.33 6.12 19.02
CA VAL A 134 8.42 7.17 18.54
C VAL A 134 9.23 8.41 18.18
N PRO A 135 9.19 8.92 16.94
CA PRO A 135 9.80 10.19 16.60
C PRO A 135 9.07 11.32 17.34
N ILE A 136 9.81 12.17 18.06
CA ILE A 136 9.24 13.24 18.89
C ILE A 136 9.30 14.60 18.19
N ASN A 137 10.32 14.85 17.36
CA ASN A 137 10.54 16.14 16.70
C ASN A 137 11.34 15.99 15.40
N LYS A 138 10.95 16.76 14.38
CA LYS A 138 11.63 16.91 13.09
C LYS A 138 11.90 18.39 12.83
N GLU A 139 13.17 18.77 12.71
CA GLU A 139 13.55 20.07 12.14
C GLU A 139 14.15 19.84 10.74
N VAL A 140 13.48 20.38 9.71
CA VAL A 140 13.95 20.34 8.31
C VAL A 140 14.70 21.62 8.00
N PHE A 141 15.94 21.49 7.56
CA PHE A 141 16.75 22.64 7.13
C PHE A 141 16.98 22.58 5.63
N VAL A 142 16.47 23.60 4.93
CA VAL A 142 16.69 23.82 3.49
C VAL A 142 17.70 24.96 3.36
N LEU A 143 18.79 24.74 2.63
CA LEU A 143 19.78 25.76 2.29
C LEU A 143 19.50 26.26 0.87
N ASP A 144 18.99 27.49 0.78
CA ASP A 144 18.90 28.42 -0.38
C ASP A 144 18.86 27.83 -1.80
N ASN A 145 17.64 27.55 -2.32
CA ASN A 145 17.17 27.93 -3.66
C ASN A 145 15.63 27.74 -3.76
N PRO A 146 14.81 28.73 -4.16
CA PRO A 146 13.35 28.65 -4.08
C PRO A 146 12.66 28.15 -5.37
N MET A 147 13.11 27.03 -5.94
CA MET A 147 12.36 26.37 -7.01
C MET A 147 12.14 24.89 -6.69
N ASP A 148 10.86 24.51 -6.71
CA ASP A 148 10.27 23.19 -6.46
C ASP A 148 10.55 22.58 -5.08
N ARG A 149 9.69 22.98 -4.12
CA ARG A 149 9.60 22.37 -2.80
C ARG A 149 9.02 20.96 -2.93
N MET A 150 9.89 19.96 -2.90
CA MET A 150 9.51 18.58 -2.64
C MET A 150 9.84 18.27 -1.18
N GLU A 151 8.82 18.16 -0.33
CA GLU A 151 9.01 17.77 1.06
C GLU A 151 9.08 16.24 1.11
N CYS A 152 10.30 15.71 1.09
CA CYS A 152 10.53 14.30 1.35
C CYS A 152 10.79 14.07 2.84
N TYR A 153 10.23 13.01 3.40
CA TYR A 153 10.54 12.52 4.73
C TYR A 153 10.73 11.01 4.73
N ALA A 154 11.55 10.53 5.66
CA ALA A 154 11.91 9.12 5.78
C ALA A 154 11.53 8.63 7.19
N VAL A 155 10.68 7.60 7.28
CA VAL A 155 10.37 6.93 8.55
C VAL A 155 11.21 5.66 8.62
N THR A 156 12.17 5.61 9.56
CA THR A 156 13.01 4.42 9.77
C THR A 156 12.54 3.64 11.00
N PHE A 157 12.12 2.40 10.80
CA PHE A 157 11.86 1.42 11.86
C PHE A 157 13.10 0.57 12.09
N ILE A 158 13.55 0.45 13.33
CA ILE A 158 14.62 -0.46 13.73
C ILE A 158 13.96 -1.59 14.51
N VAL A 159 14.06 -2.81 14.00
CA VAL A 159 13.60 -4.00 14.73
C VAL A 159 14.81 -4.62 15.41
N GLU A 160 14.92 -4.44 16.72
CA GLU A 160 15.90 -5.21 17.50
C GLU A 160 15.35 -6.60 17.79
N CYS A 161 16.12 -7.63 17.46
CA CYS A 161 15.85 -8.97 17.98
C CYS A 161 16.01 -8.96 19.50
N THR A 162 14.98 -9.40 20.23
CA THR A 162 15.15 -9.79 21.63
C THR A 162 15.91 -11.10 21.69
N CYS A 163 17.23 -11.03 21.77
CA CYS A 163 18.07 -12.20 22.00
C CYS A 163 17.92 -12.59 23.48
N HIS A 164 17.15 -13.62 23.78
CA HIS A 164 17.31 -14.31 25.07
C HIS A 164 18.57 -15.18 25.01
N GLU A 165 19.38 -15.05 26.05
CA GLU A 165 20.68 -15.66 26.30
C GLU A 165 20.92 -17.02 25.61
N HIS A 166 21.64 -17.05 24.47
CA HIS A 166 22.41 -18.23 24.08
C HIS A 166 23.64 -17.84 23.24
N SER A 167 24.68 -18.67 23.39
CA SER A 167 26.09 -18.51 23.01
C SER A 167 26.41 -18.62 21.51
N ALA A 168 25.61 -18.02 20.63
CA ALA A 168 25.88 -17.98 19.18
C ALA A 168 25.85 -16.53 18.64
N PRO A 169 26.65 -16.19 17.61
CA PRO A 169 26.70 -14.83 17.07
C PRO A 169 25.37 -14.47 16.40
N CYS A 170 24.65 -13.52 17.01
CA CYS A 170 23.40 -13.00 16.47
C CYS A 170 23.67 -12.08 15.27
N THR A 171 22.89 -12.25 14.20
CA THR A 171 22.78 -11.27 13.13
C THR A 171 22.03 -10.02 13.61
N HIS A 172 22.58 -8.84 13.30
CA HIS A 172 22.22 -7.51 13.79
C HIS A 172 20.86 -6.97 13.29
N PRO A 173 20.31 -5.90 13.94
CA PRO A 173 18.98 -5.35 13.63
C PRO A 173 18.79 -5.00 12.16
N SER A 174 17.63 -5.37 11.63
CA SER A 174 17.14 -4.89 10.33
C SER A 174 16.49 -3.52 10.51
N SER A 175 16.79 -2.59 9.59
CA SER A 175 16.15 -1.28 9.54
C SER A 175 15.33 -1.15 8.26
N TYR A 176 14.08 -0.70 8.38
CA TYR A 176 13.20 -0.40 7.25
C TYR A 176 13.00 1.10 7.16
N THR A 177 13.35 1.72 6.03
CA THR A 177 13.17 3.17 5.84
C THR A 177 12.17 3.42 4.71
N TYR A 178 11.07 4.10 5.03
CA TYR A 178 10.04 4.48 4.05
C TYR A 178 10.16 5.95 3.73
N HIS A 179 10.29 6.28 2.44
CA HIS A 179 10.33 7.65 1.94
C HIS A 179 8.94 8.10 1.48
N TYR A 180 8.51 9.26 1.94
CA TYR A 180 7.27 9.91 1.55
C TYR A 180 7.60 11.29 1.02
N CYS A 181 7.19 11.61 -0.21
CA CYS A 181 7.38 12.93 -0.79
C CYS A 181 6.03 13.52 -1.14
N SER A 182 5.73 14.73 -0.67
CA SER A 182 4.60 15.52 -1.15
C SER A 182 5.09 16.55 -2.18
N GLY A 183 4.46 16.53 -3.35
CA GLY A 183 4.67 17.53 -4.41
C GLY A 183 3.32 18.08 -4.86
N SER A 184 3.16 19.40 -4.81
CA SER A 184 2.05 20.09 -5.47
C SER A 184 2.35 20.14 -6.96
N ASN A 185 1.57 19.43 -7.79
CA ASN A 185 1.64 19.60 -9.24
C ASN A 185 1.13 21.00 -9.60
N GLY A 186 2.06 21.89 -9.95
CA GLY A 186 1.76 23.18 -10.56
C GLY A 186 1.22 23.01 -11.97
N GLY A 187 -0.06 23.29 -12.17
CA GLY A 187 -0.65 23.54 -13.49
C GLY A 187 -0.61 25.03 -13.79
N GLY A 188 0.06 25.42 -14.87
CA GLY A 188 0.20 26.81 -15.32
C GLY A 188 -0.92 27.30 -16.25
N GLU A 189 -0.99 28.65 -16.33
CA GLU A 189 -1.55 29.52 -17.39
C GLU A 189 -3.08 29.48 -17.66
N THR A 190 -3.86 30.55 -17.87
CA THR A 190 -3.76 32.03 -17.98
C THR A 190 -5.19 32.59 -17.70
N THR A 191 -5.45 33.78 -17.15
CA THR A 191 -5.63 35.06 -17.89
C THR A 191 -6.08 36.18 -16.92
N ASN A 192 -5.69 37.41 -17.28
CA ASN A 192 -5.99 38.69 -16.62
C ASN A 192 -7.47 39.00 -16.43
N ILE A 193 -7.88 39.44 -15.22
CA ILE A 193 -8.90 40.48 -15.02
C ILE A 193 -8.49 41.37 -13.84
N THR A 194 -8.24 42.64 -14.14
CA THR A 194 -8.21 43.76 -13.21
C THR A 194 -9.64 44.13 -12.78
N ASN A 195 -9.97 44.11 -11.48
CA ASN A 195 -10.61 45.27 -10.83
C ASN A 195 -10.67 45.20 -9.30
N ILE A 196 -10.61 46.39 -8.73
CA ILE A 196 -10.57 46.75 -7.31
C ILE A 196 -12.00 47.07 -6.84
N ASN A 197 -12.49 46.40 -5.78
CA ASN A 197 -13.19 46.97 -4.62
C ASN A 197 -14.03 45.93 -3.88
N GLY A 198 -14.06 46.10 -2.55
CA GLY A 198 -14.59 45.14 -1.58
C GLY A 198 -16.09 44.85 -1.70
N GLY A 199 -16.44 43.65 -1.25
CA GLY A 199 -17.80 43.17 -1.14
C GLY A 199 -17.79 41.65 -1.05
N VAL A 200 -17.82 41.13 0.17
CA VAL A 200 -17.99 39.69 0.43
C VAL A 200 -19.38 39.29 -0.08
N THR A 201 -19.44 38.73 -1.29
CA THR A 201 -20.57 37.94 -1.77
C THR A 201 -20.21 36.48 -1.62
N THR A 202 -20.79 35.82 -0.62
CA THR A 202 -20.82 34.37 -0.47
C THR A 202 -21.64 33.75 -1.61
N VAL A 203 -20.96 33.34 -2.67
CA VAL A 203 -21.56 32.47 -3.68
C VAL A 203 -21.45 31.03 -3.17
N GLY A 204 -22.61 30.43 -2.90
CA GLY A 204 -22.73 29.06 -2.42
C GLY A 204 -22.26 28.05 -3.44
N THR A 205 -21.13 27.41 -3.16
CA THR A 205 -20.71 26.16 -3.80
C THR A 205 -20.92 25.02 -2.82
N SER A 206 -22.10 24.41 -2.84
CA SER A 206 -22.36 23.11 -2.22
C SER A 206 -21.86 22.00 -3.15
N GLY A 207 -20.55 21.94 -3.35
CA GLY A 207 -19.86 20.70 -3.65
C GLY A 207 -19.29 20.23 -2.32
N THR A 208 -19.55 19.00 -1.91
CA THR A 208 -18.77 18.36 -0.85
C THR A 208 -17.34 18.17 -1.36
N ASN A 209 -16.59 19.27 -1.44
CA ASN A 209 -15.16 19.22 -1.33
C ASN A 209 -14.94 18.66 0.06
N SER A 210 -14.73 17.35 0.16
CA SER A 210 -14.01 16.80 1.30
C SER A 210 -12.65 17.50 1.26
N THR A 211 -12.55 18.65 1.94
CA THR A 211 -11.28 19.23 2.30
C THR A 211 -10.62 18.14 3.12
N VAL A 212 -9.72 17.38 2.48
CA VAL A 212 -8.80 16.52 3.19
C VAL A 212 -8.03 17.48 4.07
N ALA A 213 -8.44 17.57 5.33
CA ALA A 213 -7.69 18.33 6.32
C ALA A 213 -6.32 17.68 6.33
N ILE A 214 -5.32 18.40 5.84
CA ILE A 214 -3.93 17.98 5.95
C ILE A 214 -3.62 18.13 7.42
N LEU A 215 -3.73 17.02 8.15
CA LEU A 215 -3.32 16.96 9.54
C LEU A 215 -1.81 17.20 9.59
N SER A 216 -1.37 18.01 10.54
CA SER A 216 0.04 18.02 10.91
C SER A 216 0.45 16.63 11.40
N GLU A 217 1.76 16.34 11.35
CA GLU A 217 2.30 15.08 11.84
C GLU A 217 1.96 14.86 13.33
N GLU A 218 2.04 15.92 14.15
CA GLU A 218 1.71 15.89 15.57
C GLU A 218 0.23 15.52 15.78
N GLU A 219 -0.69 16.15 15.05
CA GLU A 219 -2.12 15.81 15.11
C GLU A 219 -2.38 14.37 14.66
N ALA A 220 -1.71 13.89 13.61
CA ALA A 220 -1.86 12.51 13.16
C ALA A 220 -1.33 11.50 14.18
N LEU A 221 -0.21 11.80 14.85
CA LEU A 221 0.35 10.99 15.92
C LEU A 221 -0.56 10.98 17.15
N GLU A 222 -1.10 12.12 17.56
CA GLU A 222 -2.06 12.21 18.66
C GLU A 222 -3.33 11.41 18.37
N LEU A 223 -3.88 11.55 17.16
CA LEU A 223 -5.06 10.78 16.75
C LEU A 223 -4.78 9.28 16.68
N TYR A 224 -3.59 8.89 16.22
CA TYR A 224 -3.18 7.49 16.22
C TYR A 224 -2.95 6.96 17.63
N ALA A 225 -2.35 7.73 18.52
CA ALA A 225 -2.23 7.40 19.94
C ALA A 225 -3.62 7.25 20.60
N GLY A 226 -4.57 8.12 20.26
CA GLY A 226 -5.97 7.99 20.68
C GLY A 226 -6.61 6.69 20.19
N PHE A 227 -6.37 6.31 18.93
CA PHE A 227 -6.83 5.03 18.38
C PHE A 227 -6.21 3.83 19.11
N THR A 228 -4.88 3.80 19.27
CA THR A 228 -4.18 2.68 19.91
C THR A 228 -4.57 2.57 21.38
N ASN A 229 -4.75 3.68 22.09
CA ASN A 229 -5.25 3.70 23.47
C ASN A 229 -6.64 3.08 23.61
N ALA A 230 -7.48 3.18 22.59
CA ALA A 230 -8.82 2.60 22.55
C ALA A 230 -8.85 1.11 22.12
N LEU A 231 -7.70 0.48 21.87
CA LEU A 231 -7.58 -0.97 21.65
C LEU A 231 -7.59 -1.73 22.98
N THR A 232 -7.98 -3.01 22.94
CA THR A 232 -7.87 -3.91 24.10
C THR A 232 -6.39 -4.16 24.44
N THR A 233 -6.12 -4.64 25.65
CA THR A 233 -4.74 -5.00 26.05
C THR A 233 -4.14 -6.04 25.12
N GLU A 234 -4.92 -7.04 24.71
CA GLU A 234 -4.48 -8.08 23.78
C GLU A 234 -4.11 -7.50 22.40
N GLN A 235 -4.96 -6.65 21.84
CA GLN A 235 -4.71 -5.96 20.57
C GLN A 235 -3.46 -5.07 20.63
N LYS A 236 -3.24 -4.33 21.73
CA LYS A 236 -2.06 -3.49 21.93
C LYS A 236 -0.77 -4.33 21.97
N THR A 237 -0.78 -5.40 22.74
CA THR A 237 0.36 -6.34 22.84
C THR A 237 0.65 -6.97 21.48
N TRP A 238 -0.39 -7.44 20.79
CA TRP A 238 -0.24 -8.02 19.46
C TRP A 238 0.31 -7.00 18.46
N LEU A 239 -0.23 -5.78 18.42
CA LEU A 239 0.21 -4.75 17.49
C LEU A 239 1.67 -4.34 17.74
N SER A 240 2.09 -4.30 19.01
CA SER A 240 3.49 -4.03 19.39
C SER A 240 4.44 -5.15 18.93
N ALA A 241 3.96 -6.39 18.89
CA ALA A 241 4.71 -7.54 18.38
C ALA A 241 4.69 -7.67 16.84
N ASN A 242 3.82 -6.91 16.16
CA ASN A 242 3.63 -6.96 14.70
C ASN A 242 3.88 -5.58 14.07
N PRO A 243 5.14 -5.10 14.05
CA PRO A 243 5.47 -3.74 13.66
C PRO A 243 5.04 -3.40 12.23
N ILE A 244 5.14 -4.35 11.28
CA ILE A 244 4.70 -4.14 9.89
C ILE A 244 3.22 -3.73 9.83
N THR A 245 2.34 -4.47 10.50
CA THR A 245 0.91 -4.15 10.56
C THR A 245 0.66 -2.79 11.22
N SER A 246 1.43 -2.43 12.24
CA SER A 246 1.34 -1.10 12.87
C SER A 246 1.70 0.02 11.89
N VAL A 247 2.74 -0.16 11.06
CA VAL A 247 3.10 0.80 10.01
C VAL A 247 1.99 0.91 8.96
N GLU A 248 1.46 -0.22 8.49
CA GLU A 248 0.38 -0.22 7.49
C GLU A 248 -0.90 0.46 8.01
N LEU A 249 -1.24 0.25 9.28
CA LEU A 249 -2.36 0.92 9.95
C LEU A 249 -2.16 2.43 10.08
N PHE A 250 -0.95 2.86 10.47
CA PHE A 250 -0.64 4.29 10.53
C PHE A 250 -0.72 4.94 9.13
N ALA A 251 -0.16 4.28 8.12
CA ALA A 251 -0.26 4.71 6.71
C ALA A 251 -1.73 4.78 6.24
N PHE A 252 -2.57 3.82 6.65
CA PHE A 252 -4.00 3.85 6.37
C PHE A 252 -4.67 5.08 6.98
N PHE A 253 -4.43 5.40 8.25
CA PHE A 253 -5.08 6.55 8.86
C PHE A 253 -4.59 7.90 8.32
N THR A 254 -3.31 8.01 8.00
CA THR A 254 -2.76 9.24 7.40
C THR A 254 -3.27 9.48 5.98
N THR A 255 -3.62 8.41 5.24
CA THR A 255 -4.18 8.52 3.88
C THR A 255 -5.70 8.62 3.85
N GLU A 256 -6.40 7.92 4.74
CA GLU A 256 -7.87 7.74 4.69
C GLU A 256 -8.62 8.51 5.79
N GLY A 257 -7.88 9.12 6.72
CA GLY A 257 -8.39 9.87 7.87
C GLY A 257 -8.81 8.99 9.06
N PHE A 258 -9.04 9.65 10.20
CA PHE A 258 -9.31 9.04 11.50
C PHE A 258 -10.80 8.99 11.87
N SER A 259 -11.70 8.86 10.89
CA SER A 259 -13.14 8.84 11.17
C SER A 259 -13.54 7.62 12.03
N GLY A 260 -14.70 7.68 12.67
CA GLY A 260 -15.22 6.57 13.49
C GLY A 260 -15.33 5.25 12.69
N SER A 261 -15.77 5.32 11.43
CA SER A 261 -15.86 4.15 10.55
C SER A 261 -14.48 3.60 10.19
N LYS A 262 -13.49 4.46 9.91
CA LYS A 262 -12.09 4.04 9.64
C LYS A 262 -11.45 3.39 10.86
N ARG A 263 -11.69 3.91 12.07
CA ARG A 263 -11.25 3.28 13.32
C ARG A 263 -11.91 1.92 13.57
N SER A 264 -13.20 1.79 13.27
CA SER A 264 -13.91 0.50 13.36
C SER A 264 -13.34 -0.52 12.38
N PHE A 265 -13.09 -0.10 11.12
CA PHE A 265 -12.45 -0.93 10.11
C PHE A 265 -11.07 -1.43 10.54
N ALA A 266 -10.21 -0.53 11.04
CA ALA A 266 -8.89 -0.89 11.55
C ALA A 266 -8.97 -1.88 12.73
N LYS A 267 -9.91 -1.72 13.65
CA LYS A 267 -10.14 -2.68 14.76
C LYS A 267 -10.56 -4.06 14.25
N GLN A 268 -11.44 -4.11 13.26
CA GLN A 268 -11.87 -5.36 12.64
C GLN A 268 -10.70 -6.04 11.92
N ALA A 269 -9.87 -5.27 11.21
CA ALA A 269 -8.65 -5.77 10.57
C ALA A 269 -7.68 -6.39 11.58
N ILE A 270 -7.42 -5.73 12.71
CA ILE A 270 -6.56 -6.26 13.78
C ILE A 270 -7.12 -7.60 14.27
N ASN A 271 -8.40 -7.67 14.62
CA ASN A 271 -9.02 -8.91 15.11
C ASN A 271 -8.94 -10.03 14.07
N TYR A 272 -9.17 -9.72 12.80
CA TYR A 272 -9.11 -10.70 11.72
C TYR A 272 -7.69 -11.24 11.55
N ILE A 273 -6.69 -10.37 11.49
CA ILE A 273 -5.30 -10.76 11.27
C ILE A 273 -4.74 -11.51 12.50
N MET A 274 -5.17 -11.17 13.71
CA MET A 274 -4.83 -11.95 14.91
C MET A 274 -5.28 -13.42 14.79
N LEU A 275 -6.41 -13.70 14.14
CA LEU A 275 -6.92 -15.05 13.90
C LEU A 275 -6.31 -15.69 12.64
N HIS A 276 -5.76 -14.88 11.74
CA HIS A 276 -5.21 -15.29 10.45
C HIS A 276 -3.83 -14.65 10.21
N PRO A 277 -2.79 -15.07 10.96
CA PRO A 277 -1.50 -14.37 11.02
C PRO A 277 -0.70 -14.36 9.70
N THR A 278 -1.10 -15.15 8.71
CA THR A 278 -0.51 -15.12 7.36
C THR A 278 -1.06 -14.01 6.48
N ILE A 279 -2.10 -13.29 6.92
CA ILE A 279 -2.78 -12.24 6.16
C ILE A 279 -2.22 -10.89 6.57
N THR A 280 -1.83 -10.08 5.59
CA THR A 280 -1.35 -8.71 5.82
C THR A 280 -2.50 -7.73 5.97
N PHE A 281 -2.26 -6.56 6.59
CA PHE A 281 -3.27 -5.51 6.62
C PHE A 281 -3.53 -4.94 5.23
N LYS A 282 -2.50 -4.89 4.37
CA LYS A 282 -2.67 -4.60 2.93
C LYS A 282 -3.68 -5.53 2.25
N GLN A 283 -3.57 -6.84 2.43
CA GLN A 283 -4.54 -7.82 1.87
C GLN A 283 -5.93 -7.60 2.45
N TYR A 284 -6.07 -7.48 3.78
CA TYR A 284 -7.36 -7.22 4.41
C TYR A 284 -8.01 -5.93 3.87
N LYS A 285 -7.24 -4.84 3.73
CA LYS A 285 -7.70 -3.58 3.14
C LYS A 285 -8.19 -3.78 1.72
N ASN A 286 -7.43 -4.52 0.90
CA ASN A 286 -7.78 -4.78 -0.48
C ASN A 286 -9.08 -5.59 -0.62
N TRP A 287 -9.33 -6.52 0.30
CA TRP A 287 -10.53 -7.35 0.26
C TRP A 287 -11.77 -6.62 0.75
N PHE A 288 -11.63 -5.79 1.79
CA PHE A 288 -12.76 -5.29 2.58
C PHE A 288 -12.93 -3.77 2.55
N SER A 289 -12.32 -3.07 1.60
CA SER A 289 -12.50 -1.63 1.49
C SER A 289 -13.95 -1.31 1.11
N ASN A 290 -14.74 -0.83 2.09
CA ASN A 290 -16.13 -0.39 1.97
C ASN A 290 -16.35 0.84 1.05
N THR A 291 -15.58 0.97 -0.03
CA THR A 291 -15.65 2.08 -0.97
C THR A 291 -16.92 1.96 -1.78
N ALA A 292 -17.75 3.00 -1.79
CA ALA A 292 -18.94 3.04 -2.63
C ALA A 292 -18.52 2.93 -4.10
N VAL A 293 -19.10 1.98 -4.82
CA VAL A 293 -18.68 1.60 -6.18
C VAL A 293 -19.14 2.58 -7.27
N GLY A 294 -19.96 3.59 -6.96
CA GLY A 294 -20.39 4.62 -7.92
C GLY A 294 -21.46 4.13 -8.92
N SER A 295 -21.87 5.00 -9.85
CA SER A 295 -22.88 4.70 -10.86
C SER A 295 -22.26 4.05 -12.10
N GLU A 296 -22.77 2.89 -12.50
CA GLU A 296 -22.27 2.13 -13.66
C GLU A 296 -22.64 2.76 -15.02
N SER A 297 -23.83 3.35 -15.13
CA SER A 297 -24.36 3.88 -16.38
C SER A 297 -25.37 5.00 -16.14
N ASP A 298 -25.71 5.75 -17.19
CA ASP A 298 -26.83 6.68 -17.22
C ASP A 298 -28.15 6.02 -17.65
N GLU A 299 -28.11 4.73 -18.02
CA GLU A 299 -29.24 3.92 -18.49
C GLU A 299 -29.67 2.85 -17.48
N THR A 300 -30.84 2.26 -17.71
CA THR A 300 -31.32 1.09 -16.95
C THR A 300 -30.79 -0.19 -17.60
N ARG A 301 -30.30 -1.12 -16.77
CA ARG A 301 -29.87 -2.46 -17.21
C ARG A 301 -31.01 -3.22 -17.90
N ASN A 302 -30.76 -3.81 -19.07
CA ASN A 302 -31.71 -4.65 -19.78
C ASN A 302 -31.69 -6.10 -19.25
N THR A 303 -32.33 -6.32 -18.10
CA THR A 303 -32.37 -7.63 -17.44
C THR A 303 -33.04 -8.71 -18.27
N ALA A 304 -34.06 -8.38 -19.08
CA ALA A 304 -34.76 -9.33 -19.93
C ALA A 304 -33.84 -9.93 -21.01
N TYR A 305 -32.98 -9.12 -21.62
CA TYR A 305 -31.99 -9.60 -22.59
C TYR A 305 -30.98 -10.54 -21.92
N TRP A 306 -30.40 -10.12 -20.79
CA TRP A 306 -29.33 -10.86 -20.13
C TRP A 306 -29.78 -12.13 -19.40
N ASN A 307 -31.04 -12.17 -18.97
CA ASN A 307 -31.62 -13.36 -18.33
C ASN A 307 -32.18 -14.38 -19.34
N ASN A 308 -32.08 -14.11 -20.66
CA ASN A 308 -32.55 -15.04 -21.68
C ASN A 308 -31.65 -16.31 -21.69
N PRO A 309 -32.18 -17.51 -21.36
CA PRO A 309 -31.39 -18.73 -21.35
C PRO A 309 -30.90 -19.13 -22.75
N SER A 310 -31.62 -18.74 -23.81
CA SER A 310 -31.28 -19.02 -25.20
C SER A 310 -30.24 -18.05 -25.79
N LEU A 311 -29.82 -17.03 -25.04
CA LEU A 311 -28.78 -16.09 -25.47
C LEU A 311 -27.44 -16.83 -25.56
N THR A 312 -26.81 -16.80 -26.74
CA THR A 312 -25.50 -17.42 -27.00
C THR A 312 -24.56 -16.40 -27.64
N PHE A 313 -23.26 -16.64 -27.47
CA PHE A 313 -22.19 -15.84 -28.07
C PHE A 313 -21.14 -16.76 -28.73
N PRO A 314 -20.46 -16.29 -29.79
CA PRO A 314 -19.31 -16.99 -30.33
C PRO A 314 -18.26 -17.23 -29.25
N GLN A 315 -17.69 -18.43 -29.21
CA GLN A 315 -16.62 -18.75 -28.28
C GLN A 315 -15.34 -18.01 -28.62
N GLN A 316 -14.64 -17.55 -27.60
CA GLN A 316 -13.33 -16.92 -27.72
C GLN A 316 -12.37 -17.54 -26.70
N THR A 317 -11.08 -17.50 -27.00
CA THR A 317 -10.05 -17.96 -26.06
C THR A 317 -9.80 -16.89 -25.00
N LEU A 318 -9.54 -17.32 -23.76
CA LEU A 318 -9.01 -16.43 -22.74
C LEU A 318 -7.65 -15.86 -23.21
N PRO A 319 -7.35 -14.59 -22.93
CA PRO A 319 -6.02 -14.02 -23.18
C PRO A 319 -4.98 -14.58 -22.20
N SER A 320 -3.69 -14.37 -22.46
CA SER A 320 -2.66 -14.58 -21.44
C SER A 320 -2.74 -13.51 -20.35
N PHE A 321 -2.25 -13.82 -19.16
CA PHE A 321 -2.23 -12.87 -18.05
C PHE A 321 -1.43 -11.61 -18.41
N ASP A 322 -0.26 -11.77 -19.03
CA ASP A 322 0.64 -10.65 -19.33
C ASP A 322 0.04 -9.66 -20.35
N THR A 323 -0.55 -10.17 -21.43
CA THR A 323 -1.20 -9.32 -22.44
C THR A 323 -2.41 -8.61 -21.84
N PHE A 324 -3.18 -9.32 -21.01
CA PHE A 324 -4.34 -8.77 -20.35
C PHE A 324 -3.98 -7.69 -19.33
N TYR A 325 -3.00 -7.96 -18.46
CA TYR A 325 -2.50 -7.02 -17.46
C TYR A 325 -1.92 -5.77 -18.11
N SER A 326 -1.12 -5.93 -19.18
CA SER A 326 -0.55 -4.80 -19.93
C SER A 326 -1.62 -3.90 -20.56
N ALA A 327 -2.78 -4.48 -20.89
CA ALA A 327 -3.93 -3.75 -21.43
C ALA A 327 -4.86 -3.16 -20.36
N TYR A 328 -4.74 -3.60 -19.10
CA TYR A 328 -5.61 -3.19 -18.01
C TYR A 328 -5.22 -1.78 -17.50
N PRO A 329 -6.15 -0.81 -17.47
CA PRO A 329 -5.83 0.54 -17.01
C PRO A 329 -5.38 0.58 -15.55
N SER A 330 -4.27 1.28 -15.29
CA SER A 330 -3.69 1.42 -13.94
C SER A 330 -4.70 1.96 -12.91
N SER A 331 -4.50 1.60 -11.64
CA SER A 331 -5.35 2.07 -10.54
C SER A 331 -5.29 3.58 -10.31
N SER A 332 -4.23 4.25 -10.78
CA SER A 332 -4.11 5.71 -10.74
C SER A 332 -4.85 6.43 -11.86
N THR A 333 -5.25 5.74 -12.93
CA THR A 333 -6.05 6.34 -14.01
C THR A 333 -7.42 6.71 -13.46
N SER A 334 -7.83 7.98 -13.52
CA SER A 334 -9.16 8.38 -13.06
C SER A 334 -10.25 7.96 -14.04
N ALA A 335 -11.52 7.95 -13.60
CA ALA A 335 -12.66 7.70 -14.49
C ALA A 335 -12.71 8.70 -15.66
N GLN A 336 -12.42 9.98 -15.39
CA GLN A 336 -12.36 11.02 -16.41
C GLN A 336 -11.29 10.72 -17.46
N GLN A 337 -10.06 10.40 -17.01
CA GLN A 337 -8.94 10.11 -17.89
C GLN A 337 -9.24 8.90 -18.78
N LEU A 338 -9.74 7.80 -18.19
CA LEU A 338 -10.09 6.59 -18.93
C LEU A 338 -11.18 6.85 -19.97
N CYS A 339 -12.29 7.48 -19.56
CA CYS A 339 -13.41 7.73 -20.47
C CYS A 339 -13.06 8.74 -21.56
N THR A 340 -12.19 9.72 -21.27
CA THR A 340 -11.66 10.66 -22.29
C THR A 340 -10.75 9.95 -23.27
N GLN A 341 -9.88 9.04 -22.81
CA GLN A 341 -8.99 8.26 -23.67
C GLN A 341 -9.77 7.33 -24.61
N ILE A 342 -10.88 6.73 -24.14
CA ILE A 342 -11.73 5.86 -24.96
C ILE A 342 -12.60 6.69 -25.92
N GLY A 343 -13.10 7.84 -25.47
CA GLY A 343 -13.94 8.73 -26.27
C GLY A 343 -15.34 8.18 -26.56
N GLY A 344 -15.95 8.63 -27.65
CA GLY A 344 -17.20 8.12 -28.18
C GLY A 344 -18.39 8.15 -27.21
N GLN A 345 -19.18 7.08 -27.22
CA GLN A 345 -20.33 6.95 -26.33
C GLN A 345 -19.91 6.77 -24.87
N ILE A 346 -18.72 6.23 -24.59
CA ILE A 346 -18.22 6.08 -23.22
C ILE A 346 -17.97 7.44 -22.56
N LEU A 347 -17.33 8.38 -23.26
CA LEU A 347 -17.18 9.75 -22.77
C LEU A 347 -18.54 10.44 -22.58
N THR A 348 -19.49 10.16 -23.47
CA THR A 348 -20.86 10.69 -23.36
C THR A 348 -21.56 10.20 -22.07
N VAL A 349 -21.47 8.90 -21.75
CA VAL A 349 -22.01 8.34 -20.50
C VAL A 349 -21.35 8.99 -19.29
N TYR A 350 -20.01 9.08 -19.27
CA TYR A 350 -19.27 9.74 -18.18
C TYR A 350 -19.76 11.17 -17.94
N ASN A 351 -19.87 11.99 -18.99
CA ASN A 351 -20.29 13.38 -18.87
C ASN A 351 -21.70 13.52 -18.28
N LYS A 352 -22.63 12.62 -18.62
CA LYS A 352 -23.99 12.62 -18.07
C LYS A 352 -24.02 12.23 -16.59
N ILE A 353 -23.21 11.26 -16.17
CA ILE A 353 -23.08 10.87 -14.75
C ILE A 353 -22.45 12.01 -13.95
N ALA A 354 -21.37 12.60 -14.47
CA ALA A 354 -20.68 13.73 -13.85
C ALA A 354 -21.59 14.97 -13.74
N ALA A 355 -22.43 15.25 -14.75
CA ALA A 355 -23.40 16.34 -14.71
C ALA A 355 -24.44 16.19 -13.57
N LYS A 356 -24.72 14.95 -13.13
CA LYS A 356 -25.55 14.64 -11.96
C LYS A 356 -24.78 14.70 -10.63
N ARG A 357 -23.49 15.09 -10.66
CA ARG A 357 -22.56 15.08 -9.52
C ARG A 357 -22.38 13.69 -8.89
N LEU A 358 -22.44 12.66 -9.73
CA LEU A 358 -22.22 11.27 -9.32
C LEU A 358 -20.83 10.80 -9.78
N ASN A 359 -20.25 9.87 -9.04
CA ASN A 359 -19.01 9.19 -9.44
C ASN A 359 -19.35 8.03 -10.37
N MET A 360 -18.64 7.91 -11.49
CA MET A 360 -18.82 6.78 -12.41
C MET A 360 -18.04 5.56 -11.92
N ASN A 361 -18.70 4.41 -11.87
CA ASN A 361 -18.06 3.11 -11.73
C ASN A 361 -17.41 2.74 -13.06
N THR A 362 -16.10 2.50 -13.07
CA THR A 362 -15.36 2.17 -14.30
C THR A 362 -14.88 0.72 -14.37
N CYS A 363 -15.25 -0.15 -13.41
CA CYS A 363 -14.76 -1.53 -13.39
C CYS A 363 -15.03 -2.27 -14.70
N ALA A 364 -16.27 -2.26 -15.20
CA ALA A 364 -16.66 -2.92 -16.45
C ALA A 364 -15.98 -2.32 -17.68
N ILE A 365 -15.73 -1.00 -17.67
CA ILE A 365 -15.06 -0.29 -18.77
C ILE A 365 -13.56 -0.65 -18.80
N ARG A 366 -12.90 -0.68 -17.64
CA ARG A 366 -11.49 -1.11 -17.51
C ARG A 366 -11.32 -2.54 -18.00
N MET A 367 -12.21 -3.42 -17.56
CA MET A 367 -12.20 -4.82 -17.97
C MET A 367 -12.46 -4.96 -19.48
N SER A 368 -13.43 -4.23 -20.02
CA SER A 368 -13.70 -4.21 -21.45
C SER A 368 -12.50 -3.74 -22.26
N ARG A 369 -11.77 -2.72 -21.76
CA ARG A 369 -10.53 -2.26 -22.38
C ARG A 369 -9.46 -3.34 -22.36
N ALA A 370 -9.23 -3.99 -21.23
CA ALA A 370 -8.26 -5.07 -21.11
C ALA A 370 -8.56 -6.20 -22.11
N LEU A 371 -9.82 -6.65 -22.16
CA LEU A 371 -10.30 -7.68 -23.09
C LEU A 371 -10.10 -7.28 -24.56
N ASN A 372 -10.58 -6.10 -24.94
CA ASN A 372 -10.49 -5.61 -26.32
C ASN A 372 -9.04 -5.50 -26.81
N TYR A 373 -8.13 -5.05 -25.95
CA TYR A 373 -6.73 -4.85 -26.28
C TYR A 373 -5.87 -6.10 -26.05
N SER A 374 -6.46 -7.17 -25.50
CA SER A 374 -5.88 -8.51 -25.42
C SER A 374 -6.40 -9.47 -26.49
N GLY A 375 -7.07 -8.94 -27.53
CA GLY A 375 -7.53 -9.74 -28.68
C GLY A 375 -8.94 -10.33 -28.56
N VAL A 376 -9.67 -10.03 -27.48
CA VAL A 376 -11.07 -10.46 -27.34
C VAL A 376 -11.99 -9.42 -27.96
N THR A 377 -12.92 -9.84 -28.83
CA THR A 377 -13.88 -8.93 -29.44
C THR A 377 -15.18 -8.87 -28.63
N ILE A 378 -15.52 -7.70 -28.10
CA ILE A 378 -16.80 -7.45 -27.43
C ILE A 378 -17.88 -7.08 -28.47
N PRO A 379 -19.06 -7.73 -28.47
CA PRO A 379 -20.09 -7.46 -29.46
C PRO A 379 -20.91 -6.19 -29.15
N ASN A 380 -21.60 -5.70 -30.18
CA ASN A 380 -22.64 -4.68 -30.04
C ASN A 380 -23.92 -5.31 -29.49
N VAL A 381 -24.21 -5.11 -28.20
CA VAL A 381 -25.36 -5.70 -27.52
C VAL A 381 -25.89 -4.74 -26.45
N PRO A 382 -27.13 -4.91 -25.95
CA PRO A 382 -27.62 -4.11 -24.84
C PRO A 382 -26.64 -4.08 -23.66
N GLY A 383 -26.29 -2.90 -23.17
CA GLY A 383 -25.31 -2.73 -22.10
C GLY A 383 -23.88 -2.46 -22.56
N THR A 384 -23.60 -2.45 -23.88
CA THR A 384 -22.33 -1.97 -24.43
C THR A 384 -22.44 -0.60 -25.09
N LYS A 385 -21.33 0.14 -25.11
CA LYS A 385 -21.17 1.46 -25.75
C LYS A 385 -19.94 1.45 -26.65
N ILE A 386 -20.03 2.11 -27.80
CA ILE A 386 -18.91 2.20 -28.75
C ILE A 386 -17.94 3.33 -28.35
N GLY A 387 -16.65 3.04 -28.28
CA GLY A 387 -15.58 4.03 -28.14
C GLY A 387 -15.17 4.62 -29.50
N ASP A 388 -14.35 5.68 -29.49
CA ASP A 388 -13.82 6.27 -30.73
C ASP A 388 -12.84 5.35 -31.46
N ASP A 389 -12.32 4.34 -30.76
CA ASP A 389 -11.49 3.26 -31.31
C ASP A 389 -12.29 2.13 -32.00
N GLY A 390 -13.61 2.33 -32.17
CA GLY A 390 -14.52 1.41 -32.85
C GLY A 390 -14.82 0.13 -32.07
N LYS A 391 -14.43 0.05 -30.78
CA LYS A 391 -14.65 -1.13 -29.93
C LYS A 391 -15.84 -0.91 -29.00
N TYR A 392 -16.46 -2.00 -28.57
CA TYR A 392 -17.59 -1.98 -27.63
C TYR A 392 -17.11 -2.22 -26.20
N TYR A 393 -17.74 -1.51 -25.26
CA TYR A 393 -17.38 -1.50 -23.85
C TYR A 393 -18.62 -1.71 -22.99
N PHE A 394 -18.59 -2.69 -22.09
CA PHE A 394 -19.65 -2.86 -21.09
C PHE A 394 -19.63 -1.72 -20.08
N THR A 395 -20.82 -1.23 -19.72
CA THR A 395 -21.00 -0.28 -18.61
C THR A 395 -21.44 -0.95 -17.32
N PHE A 396 -22.07 -2.14 -17.40
CA PHE A 396 -22.55 -2.90 -16.24
C PHE A 396 -21.68 -4.14 -16.01
N ALA A 397 -21.16 -4.31 -14.79
CA ALA A 397 -20.32 -5.45 -14.44
C ALA A 397 -21.08 -6.79 -14.50
N GLY A 398 -22.37 -6.80 -14.13
CA GLY A 398 -23.20 -8.01 -14.19
C GLY A 398 -23.46 -8.49 -15.62
N ASP A 399 -23.59 -7.56 -16.59
CA ASP A 399 -23.77 -7.88 -18.01
C ASP A 399 -22.50 -8.48 -18.59
N MET A 400 -21.37 -7.87 -18.26
CA MET A 400 -20.06 -8.37 -18.67
C MET A 400 -19.79 -9.77 -18.11
N ASN A 401 -20.06 -10.04 -16.83
CA ASN A 401 -19.93 -11.38 -16.26
C ASN A 401 -20.80 -12.40 -17.02
N THR A 402 -22.07 -12.06 -17.25
CA THR A 402 -23.01 -12.93 -17.99
C THR A 402 -22.50 -13.25 -19.39
N TRP A 403 -21.94 -12.25 -20.09
CA TRP A 403 -21.32 -12.44 -21.40
C TRP A 403 -20.05 -13.30 -21.33
N MET A 404 -19.16 -13.08 -20.35
CA MET A 404 -17.92 -13.87 -20.18
C MET A 404 -18.23 -15.34 -19.92
N ARG A 405 -19.21 -15.66 -19.07
CA ARG A 405 -19.65 -17.05 -18.85
C ARG A 405 -20.12 -17.74 -20.13
N LYS A 406 -20.80 -17.00 -21.01
CA LYS A 406 -21.28 -17.51 -22.30
C LYS A 406 -20.19 -17.55 -23.38
N THR A 407 -19.15 -16.72 -23.28
CA THR A 407 -18.10 -16.53 -24.32
C THR A 407 -16.82 -17.34 -24.04
N PHE A 408 -16.45 -17.48 -22.77
CA PHE A 408 -15.29 -18.23 -22.31
C PHE A 408 -15.67 -19.56 -21.67
N GLY A 409 -16.95 -19.76 -21.36
CA GLY A 409 -17.43 -20.93 -20.62
C GLY A 409 -17.26 -20.82 -19.11
N THR A 410 -17.86 -21.79 -18.42
CA THR A 410 -17.72 -22.00 -16.98
C THR A 410 -17.29 -23.44 -16.72
N ASN A 411 -16.88 -23.75 -15.50
CA ASN A 411 -16.82 -25.15 -15.09
C ASN A 411 -18.24 -25.78 -15.16
N THR A 412 -18.32 -27.10 -15.38
CA THR A 412 -19.55 -27.85 -15.69
C THR A 412 -20.67 -27.71 -14.64
N TYR A 413 -20.36 -27.19 -13.45
CA TYR A 413 -21.29 -27.09 -12.34
C TYR A 413 -22.44 -26.10 -12.57
N THR A 414 -22.28 -25.11 -13.47
CA THR A 414 -23.26 -24.03 -13.57
C THR A 414 -24.36 -24.22 -14.62
N GLY A 415 -24.21 -25.19 -15.53
CA GLY A 415 -25.18 -25.46 -16.61
C GLY A 415 -25.35 -24.33 -17.63
N VAL A 416 -24.49 -23.30 -17.62
CA VAL A 416 -24.55 -22.14 -18.51
C VAL A 416 -23.25 -22.01 -19.29
N GLY A 417 -23.33 -22.15 -20.62
CA GLY A 417 -22.17 -21.98 -21.51
C GLY A 417 -21.33 -23.27 -21.66
N PRO A 418 -20.25 -23.21 -22.45
CA PRO A 418 -19.34 -24.34 -22.61
C PRO A 418 -18.49 -24.59 -21.37
N THR A 419 -17.89 -25.77 -21.30
CA THR A 419 -16.98 -26.14 -20.22
C THR A 419 -15.64 -25.41 -20.34
N ASN A 420 -15.22 -24.77 -19.25
CA ASN A 420 -13.88 -24.20 -19.09
C ASN A 420 -13.29 -24.65 -17.75
N ILE A 421 -12.15 -25.34 -17.79
CA ILE A 421 -11.46 -25.87 -16.60
C ILE A 421 -10.75 -24.79 -15.79
N ASN A 422 -10.40 -23.66 -16.41
CA ASN A 422 -9.75 -22.51 -15.78
C ASN A 422 -10.77 -21.55 -15.15
N HIS A 423 -12.04 -21.97 -15.06
CA HIS A 423 -13.09 -21.19 -14.41
C HIS A 423 -13.38 -21.71 -13.02
N HIS A 424 -13.42 -20.79 -12.07
CA HIS A 424 -13.76 -21.05 -10.67
C HIS A 424 -15.01 -20.26 -10.30
N ASN A 425 -15.91 -20.87 -9.54
CA ASN A 425 -17.12 -20.22 -9.03
C ASN A 425 -17.16 -20.35 -7.51
N TYR A 426 -17.46 -19.24 -6.83
CA TYR A 426 -17.54 -19.17 -5.38
C TYR A 426 -18.78 -18.40 -4.93
N THR A 427 -19.31 -18.79 -3.78
CA THR A 427 -20.30 -18.01 -3.03
C THR A 427 -19.61 -16.97 -2.15
N GLN A 428 -20.36 -15.95 -1.74
CA GLN A 428 -19.86 -14.96 -0.80
C GLN A 428 -19.33 -15.61 0.50
N ASN A 429 -20.07 -16.56 1.06
CA ASN A 429 -19.69 -17.21 2.31
C ASN A 429 -18.37 -17.99 2.19
N GLN A 430 -18.10 -18.62 1.05
CA GLN A 430 -16.81 -19.31 0.84
C GLN A 430 -15.65 -18.32 0.88
N ILE A 431 -15.78 -17.17 0.21
CA ILE A 431 -14.74 -16.14 0.18
C ILE A 431 -14.60 -15.43 1.53
N LEU A 432 -15.69 -15.04 2.19
CA LEU A 432 -15.62 -14.37 3.51
C LEU A 432 -14.97 -15.26 4.58
N ASN A 433 -15.27 -16.55 4.58
CA ASN A 433 -14.71 -17.50 5.54
C ASN A 433 -13.24 -17.84 5.24
N ASN A 434 -12.84 -17.82 3.97
CA ASN A 434 -11.48 -18.14 3.55
C ASN A 434 -11.11 -17.46 2.23
N PRO A 435 -10.70 -16.18 2.23
CA PRO A 435 -10.27 -15.48 1.02
C PRO A 435 -9.13 -16.22 0.30
N MET A 436 -8.24 -16.87 1.08
CA MET A 436 -7.09 -17.62 0.58
C MET A 436 -7.46 -18.85 -0.27
N ILE A 437 -8.74 -19.20 -0.42
CA ILE A 437 -9.19 -20.18 -1.43
C ILE A 437 -8.84 -19.75 -2.86
N LEU A 438 -8.59 -18.46 -3.08
CA LEU A 438 -8.13 -17.88 -4.35
C LEU A 438 -6.59 -17.87 -4.49
N SER A 439 -5.86 -18.36 -3.50
CA SER A 439 -4.39 -18.32 -3.49
C SER A 439 -3.80 -19.09 -4.68
N GLY A 440 -2.83 -18.47 -5.35
CA GLY A 440 -2.20 -19.05 -6.54
C GLY A 440 -3.00 -18.91 -7.83
N ILE A 441 -4.21 -18.33 -7.78
CA ILE A 441 -5.01 -17.99 -8.96
C ILE A 441 -4.69 -16.54 -9.35
N LYS A 442 -4.38 -16.30 -10.63
CA LYS A 442 -4.30 -14.97 -11.23
C LYS A 442 -5.18 -14.91 -12.46
N GLY A 443 -5.82 -13.76 -12.70
CA GLY A 443 -6.65 -13.59 -13.89
C GLY A 443 -7.84 -12.67 -13.70
N ILE A 444 -8.92 -12.96 -14.41
CA ILE A 444 -10.11 -12.11 -14.44
C ILE A 444 -10.98 -12.44 -13.23
N PHE A 445 -11.11 -11.50 -12.31
CA PHE A 445 -12.06 -11.57 -11.21
C PHE A 445 -13.35 -10.85 -11.58
N SER A 446 -14.50 -11.47 -11.32
CA SER A 446 -15.79 -10.85 -11.49
C SER A 446 -16.78 -11.35 -10.45
N MET A 447 -17.60 -10.45 -9.93
CA MET A 447 -18.69 -10.80 -9.02
C MET A 447 -19.98 -10.15 -9.47
N VAL A 448 -21.08 -10.87 -9.29
CA VAL A 448 -22.43 -10.38 -9.57
C VAL A 448 -23.10 -10.05 -8.26
N SER A 449 -23.73 -8.88 -8.17
CA SER A 449 -24.35 -8.43 -6.94
C SER A 449 -25.77 -8.95 -6.76
N SER A 450 -26.15 -9.23 -5.52
CA SER A 450 -27.54 -9.45 -5.11
C SER A 450 -28.32 -8.15 -4.87
N ASN A 451 -27.64 -6.99 -4.89
CA ASN A 451 -28.25 -5.67 -4.66
C ASN A 451 -27.84 -4.69 -5.79
N PRO A 452 -28.70 -4.47 -6.79
CA PRO A 452 -28.40 -3.58 -7.92
C PRO A 452 -28.28 -2.10 -7.54
N VAL A 453 -28.73 -1.70 -6.33
CA VAL A 453 -28.51 -0.33 -5.83
C VAL A 453 -27.06 -0.11 -5.44
N TRP A 454 -26.38 -1.17 -4.97
CA TRP A 454 -24.94 -1.11 -4.71
C TRP A 454 -24.18 -1.03 -6.04
N SER A 455 -24.38 -2.02 -6.90
CA SER A 455 -23.91 -2.09 -8.29
C SER A 455 -24.50 -3.38 -8.89
N THR A 456 -24.51 -3.56 -10.20
CA THR A 456 -24.83 -4.87 -10.78
C THR A 456 -23.74 -5.92 -10.50
N GLY A 457 -22.54 -5.47 -10.16
CA GLY A 457 -21.41 -6.33 -9.81
C GLY A 457 -20.11 -5.55 -9.60
N HIS A 458 -18.99 -6.27 -9.61
CA HIS A 458 -17.64 -5.72 -9.69
C HIS A 458 -16.78 -6.64 -10.56
N CYS A 459 -15.71 -6.09 -11.11
CA CYS A 459 -14.75 -6.85 -11.89
C CYS A 459 -13.38 -6.20 -11.82
N ASP A 460 -12.35 -7.03 -11.69
CA ASP A 460 -10.99 -6.57 -11.47
C ASP A 460 -9.97 -7.62 -11.91
N LEU A 461 -8.70 -7.24 -11.88
CA LEU A 461 -7.59 -8.15 -12.10
C LEU A 461 -7.15 -8.77 -10.76
N LEU A 462 -7.20 -10.10 -10.65
CA LEU A 462 -6.74 -10.86 -9.49
C LEU A 462 -5.27 -11.27 -9.64
N PHE A 463 -4.50 -11.12 -8.56
CA PHE A 463 -3.13 -11.56 -8.44
C PHE A 463 -3.02 -12.81 -7.54
N ASN A 464 -1.89 -13.52 -7.67
CA ASN A 464 -1.61 -14.77 -6.93
C ASN A 464 -1.64 -14.62 -5.40
N ASP A 465 -1.43 -13.40 -4.88
CA ASP A 465 -1.48 -13.07 -3.45
C ASP A 465 -2.90 -12.75 -2.96
N VAL A 466 -3.91 -13.06 -3.78
CA VAL A 466 -5.34 -12.85 -3.53
C VAL A 466 -5.73 -11.38 -3.51
N THR A 467 -4.86 -10.47 -3.95
CA THR A 467 -5.24 -9.06 -4.10
C THR A 467 -5.80 -8.75 -5.49
N CYS A 468 -6.67 -7.76 -5.56
CA CYS A 468 -7.18 -7.19 -6.81
C CYS A 468 -6.52 -5.84 -7.08
N LEU A 469 -6.35 -5.46 -8.34
CA LEU A 469 -5.69 -4.20 -8.70
C LEU A 469 -6.39 -2.95 -8.11
N ASN A 470 -7.73 -2.95 -8.03
CA ASN A 470 -8.55 -1.82 -7.54
C ASN A 470 -9.46 -2.22 -6.36
N ASN A 471 -9.05 -3.22 -5.56
CA ASN A 471 -9.78 -3.84 -4.45
C ASN A 471 -10.82 -4.88 -4.89
N CYS A 472 -10.98 -5.94 -4.08
CA CYS A 472 -11.81 -7.10 -4.44
C CYS A 472 -13.27 -6.99 -3.99
N HIS A 473 -13.58 -6.19 -2.96
CA HIS A 473 -14.92 -5.98 -2.43
C HIS A 473 -15.66 -7.25 -1.94
N PHE A 474 -14.98 -8.13 -1.20
CA PHE A 474 -15.55 -9.39 -0.70
C PHE A 474 -16.71 -9.20 0.31
N GLU A 475 -16.81 -8.03 0.92
CA GLU A 475 -17.90 -7.60 1.79
C GLU A 475 -19.14 -7.10 1.05
N GLY A 476 -19.07 -6.94 -0.28
CA GLY A 476 -20.18 -6.46 -1.09
C GLY A 476 -21.39 -7.40 -1.04
N PRO A 477 -22.61 -6.94 -1.40
CA PRO A 477 -23.77 -7.81 -1.54
C PRO A 477 -23.60 -8.72 -2.75
N ILE A 478 -23.05 -9.92 -2.55
CA ILE A 478 -22.59 -10.82 -3.62
C ILE A 478 -23.59 -11.95 -3.80
N LEU A 479 -24.00 -12.19 -5.05
CA LEU A 479 -24.75 -13.37 -5.45
C LEU A 479 -23.81 -14.55 -5.74
N TYR A 480 -22.78 -14.31 -6.54
CA TYR A 480 -21.69 -15.25 -6.81
C TYR A 480 -20.45 -14.51 -7.34
N ILE A 481 -19.32 -15.19 -7.28
CA ILE A 481 -18.02 -14.77 -7.80
C ILE A 481 -17.57 -15.78 -8.83
N ASP A 482 -17.10 -15.28 -9.97
CA ASP A 482 -16.44 -16.06 -11.01
C ASP A 482 -15.00 -15.57 -11.18
N VAL A 483 -14.08 -16.51 -11.34
CA VAL A 483 -12.68 -16.22 -11.67
C VAL A 483 -12.30 -17.03 -12.89
N TRP A 484 -11.76 -16.37 -13.92
CA TRP A 484 -11.12 -17.04 -15.05
C TRP A 484 -9.60 -16.92 -14.89
N GLU A 485 -8.96 -18.04 -14.58
CA GLU A 485 -7.52 -18.15 -14.47
C GLU A 485 -6.86 -17.93 -15.84
N LEU A 486 -5.90 -17.00 -15.89
CA LEU A 486 -5.16 -16.66 -17.08
C LEU A 486 -3.73 -17.21 -16.96
N ASN A 487 -3.23 -17.83 -18.03
CA ASN A 487 -1.87 -18.38 -18.10
C ASN A 487 -0.81 -17.28 -18.06
#